data_AF-V7FUM0-F1
#
_entry.id   AF-V7FUM0-F1
#
_cell.length_a   1.000
_cell.length_b   1.000
_cell.length_c   1.000
_cell.angle_alpha   90.00
_cell.angle_beta   90.00
_cell.angle_gamma   90.00
#
_symmetry.space_group_name_H-M   'P 1'
#
loop_
_entity.id
_entity.type
_entity.pdbx_description
1 polymer ?
#
loop_
_entity_poly.entity_id
_entity_poly.type
_entity_poly.pdbx_seq_one_letter_code
_entity_poly.pdbx_strand_id
1 'polypeptide(L)'
;ALADLRDLAQDNQQADVYNLLGFTLRKTGDFTTALTYYNKALELKPDHKAAREYLGELYVETGDMAKANEQLASLQKLCPAGCEELEDLHKAIDTKVTK
;
A
#
# COMPACT_ATOMS: atom_id res chain seq x y z
N ALA A 1 -11.58 24.55 9.56
CA ALA A 1 -12.10 24.07 10.87
C ALA A 1 -13.39 23.22 10.82
N LEU A 2 -14.13 23.12 9.70
CA LEU A 2 -15.09 22.03 9.46
C LEU A 2 -15.00 21.56 8.00
N ALA A 3 -14.81 22.50 7.07
CA ALA A 3 -14.43 22.21 5.69
C ALA A 3 -13.19 21.29 5.65
N ASP A 4 -12.09 21.68 6.27
CA ASP A 4 -10.86 20.87 6.30
C ASP A 4 -11.08 19.45 6.88
N LEU A 5 -11.96 19.29 7.86
CA LEU A 5 -12.29 17.97 8.42
C LEU A 5 -13.15 17.14 7.46
N ARG A 6 -14.04 17.78 6.68
CA ARG A 6 -14.81 17.13 5.63
C ARG A 6 -13.92 16.72 4.47
N ASP A 7 -13.01 17.60 4.06
CA ASP A 7 -12.06 17.34 2.98
C ASP A 7 -11.16 16.17 3.38
N LEU A 8 -10.60 16.18 4.59
CA LEU A 8 -9.83 15.04 5.11
C LEU A 8 -10.66 13.74 5.16
N ALA A 9 -11.94 13.82 5.55
CA ALA A 9 -12.81 12.64 5.56
C ALA A 9 -13.10 12.12 4.14
N GLN A 10 -13.29 13.01 3.17
CA GLN A 10 -13.47 12.65 1.76
C GLN A 10 -12.20 12.06 1.16
N ASP A 11 -11.05 12.68 1.41
CA ASP A 11 -9.74 12.20 0.95
C ASP A 11 -9.43 10.83 1.53
N ASN A 12 -9.72 10.61 2.82
CA ASN A 12 -9.58 9.29 3.45
C ASN A 12 -10.46 8.24 2.77
N GLN A 13 -11.75 8.54 2.55
CA GLN A 13 -12.67 7.61 1.85
C GLN A 13 -12.23 7.33 0.42
N GLN A 14 -11.74 8.35 -0.29
CA GLN A 14 -11.27 8.22 -1.65
C GLN A 14 -9.97 7.41 -1.72
N ALA A 15 -9.07 7.57 -0.75
CA ALA A 15 -7.86 6.76 -0.63
C ALA A 15 -8.20 5.27 -0.40
N ASP A 16 -9.18 4.96 0.45
CA ASP A 16 -9.64 3.59 0.69
C ASP A 16 -10.20 2.96 -0.62
N VAL A 17 -10.95 3.73 -1.41
CA VAL A 17 -11.50 3.29 -2.71
C VAL A 17 -10.38 3.03 -3.72
N TYR A 18 -9.40 3.92 -3.83
CA TYR A 18 -8.24 3.72 -4.69
C TYR A 18 -7.41 2.51 -4.26
N ASN A 19 -7.24 2.29 -2.95
CA ASN A 19 -6.59 1.09 -2.44
C ASN A 19 -7.33 -0.19 -2.89
N LEU A 20 -8.66 -0.23 -2.76
CA LEU A 20 -9.45 -1.39 -3.17
C LEU A 20 -9.37 -1.63 -4.68
N LEU A 21 -9.41 -0.58 -5.50
CA LEU A 21 -9.20 -0.69 -6.95
C LEU A 21 -7.83 -1.28 -7.28
N GLY A 22 -6.78 -0.77 -6.65
CA GLY A 22 -5.42 -1.31 -6.81
C GLY A 22 -5.34 -2.79 -6.43
N PHE A 23 -5.94 -3.16 -5.30
CA PHE A 23 -6.05 -4.54 -4.83
C PHE A 23 -6.72 -5.45 -5.86
N THR A 24 -7.92 -5.07 -6.32
CA THR A 24 -8.65 -5.86 -7.31
C THR A 24 -7.84 -6.02 -8.59
N LEU A 25 -7.24 -4.96 -9.10
CA LEU A 25 -6.46 -4.97 -10.34
C LEU A 25 -5.22 -5.87 -10.24
N ARG A 26 -4.47 -5.79 -9.14
CA ARG A 26 -3.33 -6.68 -8.88
C ARG A 26 -3.76 -8.14 -8.88
N LYS A 27 -4.85 -8.48 -8.19
CA LYS A 27 -5.37 -9.86 -8.16
C LYS A 27 -5.83 -10.35 -9.54
N THR A 28 -6.19 -9.46 -10.45
CA THR A 28 -6.52 -9.79 -11.85
C THR A 28 -5.32 -9.73 -12.81
N GLY A 29 -4.11 -9.40 -12.33
CA GLY A 29 -2.88 -9.34 -13.12
C GLY A 29 -2.64 -8.02 -13.87
N ASP A 30 -3.52 -7.03 -13.73
CA ASP A 30 -3.28 -5.68 -14.28
C ASP A 30 -2.42 -4.86 -13.31
N PHE A 31 -1.13 -5.19 -13.29
CA PHE A 31 -0.15 -4.60 -12.38
C PHE A 31 0.11 -3.12 -12.66
N THR A 32 0.05 -2.70 -13.92
CA THR A 32 0.27 -1.30 -14.32
C THR A 32 -0.83 -0.40 -13.79
N THR A 33 -2.08 -0.81 -13.94
CA THR A 33 -3.22 -0.03 -13.43
C THR A 33 -3.28 -0.12 -11.90
N ALA A 34 -2.95 -1.27 -11.30
CA ALA A 34 -2.86 -1.42 -9.85
C ALA A 34 -1.89 -0.42 -9.23
N LEU A 35 -0.67 -0.30 -9.79
CA LEU A 35 0.34 0.66 -9.37
C LEU A 35 -0.20 2.11 -9.36
N THR A 36 -0.94 2.47 -10.41
CA THR A 36 -1.53 3.81 -10.54
C THR A 36 -2.48 4.11 -9.38
N TYR A 37 -3.36 3.16 -9.03
CA TYR A 37 -4.34 3.39 -7.98
C TYR A 37 -3.75 3.34 -6.57
N TYR A 38 -2.77 2.47 -6.31
CA TYR A 38 -2.05 2.53 -5.03
C TYR A 38 -1.33 3.86 -4.83
N ASN A 39 -0.67 4.38 -5.87
CA ASN A 39 -0.02 5.69 -5.78
C ASN A 39 -1.03 6.81 -5.52
N LYS A 40 -2.20 6.81 -6.18
CA LYS A 40 -3.27 7.77 -5.88
C LYS A 40 -3.78 7.67 -4.45
N ALA A 41 -3.91 6.46 -3.90
CA ALA A 41 -4.27 6.30 -2.49
C ALA A 41 -3.23 6.95 -1.56
N LEU A 42 -1.94 6.78 -1.88
CA LEU A 42 -0.83 7.34 -1.09
C LEU A 42 -0.58 8.84 -1.32
N GLU A 43 -0.99 9.38 -2.47
CA GLU A 43 -1.02 10.83 -2.73
C GLU A 43 -2.02 11.54 -1.81
N LEU A 44 -3.22 10.93 -1.63
CA LEU A 44 -4.24 11.45 -0.72
C LEU A 44 -3.90 11.18 0.75
N LYS A 45 -3.40 9.98 1.04
CA LYS A 45 -3.11 9.52 2.39
C LYS A 45 -1.75 8.82 2.46
N PRO A 46 -0.66 9.57 2.68
CA PRO A 46 0.69 9.01 2.72
C PRO A 46 0.91 7.99 3.84
N ASP A 47 0.09 7.98 4.89
CA ASP A 47 0.16 7.03 6.01
C ASP A 47 -0.83 5.85 5.87
N HIS A 48 -1.45 5.67 4.70
CA HIS A 48 -2.38 4.58 4.44
C HIS A 48 -1.67 3.22 4.43
N LYS A 49 -1.74 2.51 5.56
CA LYS A 49 -1.02 1.25 5.78
C LYS A 49 -1.35 0.16 4.75
N ALA A 50 -2.63 -0.15 4.54
CA ALA A 50 -3.02 -1.18 3.56
C ALA A 50 -2.57 -0.86 2.12
N ALA A 51 -2.63 0.41 1.67
CA ALA A 51 -2.10 0.80 0.37
C ALA A 51 -0.58 0.62 0.28
N ARG A 52 0.17 0.87 1.37
CA ARG A 52 1.62 0.59 1.41
C ARG A 52 1.93 -0.90 1.37
N GLU A 53 1.20 -1.70 2.14
CA GLU A 53 1.32 -3.16 2.12
C GLU A 53 1.08 -3.69 0.71
N TYR A 54 -0.07 -3.39 0.11
CA TYR A 54 -0.43 -3.93 -1.18
C TYR A 54 0.42 -3.41 -2.34
N LEU A 55 0.91 -2.17 -2.26
CA LEU A 55 1.92 -1.67 -3.18
C LEU A 55 3.25 -2.42 -3.01
N GLY A 56 3.64 -2.72 -1.77
CA GLY A 56 4.79 -3.57 -1.48
C GLY A 56 4.62 -4.97 -2.07
N GLU A 57 3.46 -5.61 -1.89
CA GLU A 57 3.16 -6.91 -2.47
C GLU A 57 3.17 -6.88 -4.01
N LEU A 58 2.65 -5.82 -4.63
CA LEU A 58 2.75 -5.60 -6.07
C LEU A 58 4.20 -5.61 -6.54
N TYR A 59 5.09 -4.93 -5.81
CA TYR A 59 6.51 -4.91 -6.12
C TYR A 59 7.19 -6.27 -5.92
N VAL A 60 6.79 -7.05 -4.90
CA VAL A 60 7.24 -8.44 -4.73
C VAL A 60 6.81 -9.34 -5.90
N GLU A 61 5.55 -9.19 -6.34
CA GLU A 61 5.01 -9.96 -7.47
C GLU A 61 5.72 -9.62 -8.79
N THR A 62 5.96 -8.33 -9.03
CA THR A 62 6.62 -7.82 -10.25
C THR A 62 8.16 -7.88 -10.20
N GLY A 63 8.74 -8.22 -9.05
CA GLY A 63 10.18 -8.42 -8.87
C GLY A 63 10.99 -7.16 -8.52
N ASP A 64 10.34 -6.02 -8.28
CA ASP A 64 11.00 -4.78 -7.82
C ASP A 64 11.23 -4.80 -6.30
N MET A 65 12.12 -5.70 -5.85
CA MET A 65 12.39 -5.91 -4.43
C MET A 65 12.90 -4.65 -3.71
N ALA A 66 13.56 -3.74 -4.42
CA ALA A 66 14.01 -2.47 -3.86
C ALA A 66 12.81 -1.64 -3.38
N LYS A 67 11.81 -1.44 -4.24
CA LYS A 67 10.61 -0.69 -3.87
C LYS A 67 9.71 -1.41 -2.88
N ALA A 68 9.68 -2.74 -2.88
CA ALA A 68 9.00 -3.51 -1.84
C ALA A 68 9.58 -3.19 -0.45
N ASN A 69 10.91 -3.16 -0.33
CA ASN A 69 11.59 -2.82 0.92
C ASN A 69 11.39 -1.34 1.33
N GLU A 70 11.24 -0.41 0.38
CA GLU A 70 10.87 0.97 0.69
C GLU A 70 9.49 1.07 1.36
N GLN A 71 8.51 0.28 0.89
CA GLN A 71 7.19 0.23 1.53
C GLN A 71 7.26 -0.40 2.91
N LEU A 72 8.03 -1.48 3.07
CA LEU A 72 8.28 -2.11 4.37
C LEU A 72 8.90 -1.14 5.37
N ALA A 73 9.92 -0.39 4.97
CA ALA A 73 10.56 0.63 5.81
C ALA A 73 9.60 1.76 6.19
N SER A 74 8.66 2.11 5.30
CA SER A 74 7.60 3.08 5.60
C SER A 74 6.62 2.53 6.62
N LEU A 75 6.19 1.28 6.49
CA LEU A 75 5.32 0.60 7.46
C LEU A 75 5.98 0.45 8.83
N GLN A 76 7.27 0.15 8.89
CA GLN A 76 8.02 0.11 10.16
C GLN A 76 7.97 1.44 10.92
N LYS A 77 8.05 2.57 10.20
CA LYS A 77 7.92 3.91 10.81
C LYS A 77 6.49 4.19 11.29
N LEU A 78 5.48 3.73 10.53
CA LEU A 78 4.06 3.91 10.88
C LEU A 78 3.58 2.95 11.98
N CYS A 79 4.26 1.84 12.17
CA CYS A 79 3.92 0.77 13.10
C CYS A 79 5.13 0.38 13.98
N PRO A 80 5.63 1.28 14.84
CA PRO A 80 6.79 0.99 15.70
C PRO A 80 6.54 -0.14 16.71
N ALA A 81 5.28 -0.44 17.03
CA ALA A 81 4.88 -1.56 17.88
C ALA A 81 4.40 -2.80 17.08
N GLY A 82 4.56 -2.78 15.75
CA GLY A 82 3.97 -3.79 14.86
C GLY A 82 2.54 -3.43 14.40
N CYS A 83 2.15 -4.00 13.27
CA CYS A 83 0.79 -4.00 12.74
C CYS A 83 0.67 -5.11 11.68
N GLU A 84 -0.56 -5.53 11.39
CA GLU A 84 -0.86 -6.60 10.42
C GLU A 84 -0.21 -6.33 9.06
N GLU A 85 -0.34 -5.10 8.55
CA GLU A 85 0.20 -4.71 7.24
C GLU A 85 1.73 -4.84 7.15
N LEU A 86 2.42 -4.58 8.26
CA LEU A 86 3.87 -4.73 8.34
C LEU A 86 4.27 -6.21 8.32
N GLU A 87 3.55 -7.05 9.07
CA GLU A 87 3.81 -8.49 9.17
C GLU A 87 3.55 -9.19 7.83
N ASP A 88 2.45 -8.83 7.15
CA ASP A 88 2.08 -9.42 5.87
C ASP A 88 3.07 -9.08 4.76
N LEU A 89 3.47 -7.81 4.64
CA LEU A 89 4.47 -7.43 3.64
C LEU A 89 5.83 -8.07 3.93
N HIS A 90 6.24 -8.15 5.20
CA HIS A 90 7.49 -8.81 5.58
C HIS A 90 7.49 -10.28 5.13
N LYS A 91 6.39 -11.00 5.41
CA LYS A 91 6.20 -12.39 5.00
C LYS A 91 6.19 -12.56 3.48
N ALA A 92 5.57 -11.64 2.74
CA ALA A 92 5.56 -11.68 1.27
C ALA A 92 6.98 -11.57 0.69
N ILE A 93 7.79 -10.65 1.22
CA ILE A 93 9.20 -10.47 0.84
C ILE A 93 10.00 -11.75 1.15
N ASP A 94 9.91 -12.28 2.36
CA ASP A 94 10.66 -13.47 2.78
C ASP A 94 10.31 -14.70 1.92
N THR A 95 9.03 -14.87 1.61
CA THR A 95 8.54 -15.98 0.76
C THR A 95 9.08 -15.90 -0.67
N LYS A 96 9.32 -14.68 -1.19
CA LYS A 96 9.87 -14.49 -2.53
C LYS A 96 11.38 -14.72 -2.58
N VAL A 97 12.11 -14.35 -1.52
CA VAL A 97 13.57 -14.53 -1.43
C VAL A 97 13.97 -16.00 -1.21
N THR A 98 13.11 -16.78 -0.56
CA THR A 98 13.36 -18.20 -0.27
C THR A 98 13.00 -19.15 -1.41
N LYS A 99 12.35 -18.66 -2.47
CA LYS A 99 12.00 -19.41 -3.68
C LYS A 99 12.99 -19.15 -4.80
#